data_AF-A0A9R1P767-F1
#
_entry.id   AF-A0A9R1P767-F1
#
_cell.length_a   1.000
_cell.length_b   1.000
_cell.length_c   1.000
_cell.angle_alpha   90.00
_cell.angle_beta   90.00
_cell.angle_gamma   90.00
#
_symmetry.space_group_name_H-M   'P 1'
#
loop_
_entity.id
_entity.type
_entity.pdbx_description
1 polymer ?
#
loop_
_entity_poly.entity_id
_entity_poly.type
_entity_poly.pdbx_seq_one_letter_code
_entity_poly.pdbx_strand_id
1 'polypeptide(L)'
;MALGTLGALAHGAAMPFFFLLFGDLINGFGKNQTDLRAMTDEVAKYALYFVYLGLVVCVASYAEIACWMYTGERQVIALRKAYLDAVLRQDVGFFDTDARTGDIVFGVSTDTLLVQDAIGEKVGNFMHYLATFFAGLVVGFVSAWRLALLSVAVIPAIAFAGGLYAYTLTGLTSKSRESYANAGVVAEQAIAQVRTVYSFVGESKALNSYSEAIQNTLKLGYKAGMAKGLGIGCTYGIACMSWALVFWYAGVFIRNGQSDGGKAFTAIFSAIVGGMSLGQAFSNLGAFSKGKIAGYKLLEVIRQKPSIVHDHKDGKLLAEVHGNIEFKDVTFSYPSRPDAMIFRDFSLFFPAGKTVAVVGGSGSGKSTVVALIERFYDPNEGQVLLDNVDIKTLQLRWLRDQIGLVNQEPALFATTIIENVLYGKPDATMAEVEAAATASNAHSFISLLPNGYNTMLGSEEFSYLVVRNSVLRLLVLC
;
A
#
# COMPACT_ATOMS: atom_id res chain seq x y z
N MET A 1 -17.55 -4.72 -11.54
CA MET A 1 -16.89 -5.92 -12.11
C MET A 1 -17.51 -6.34 -13.43
N ALA A 2 -18.69 -6.99 -13.50
CA ALA A 2 -19.25 -7.46 -14.78
C ALA A 2 -19.44 -6.38 -15.87
N LEU A 3 -20.01 -5.22 -15.51
CA LEU A 3 -20.12 -4.07 -16.43
C LEU A 3 -18.75 -3.54 -16.86
N GLY A 4 -17.79 -3.48 -15.94
CA GLY A 4 -16.42 -3.06 -16.22
C GLY A 4 -15.67 -4.03 -17.14
N THR A 5 -15.88 -5.34 -16.99
CA THR A 5 -15.33 -6.33 -17.91
C THR A 5 -15.92 -6.20 -19.31
N LEU A 6 -17.24 -6.00 -19.43
CA LEU A 6 -17.87 -5.79 -20.74
C LEU A 6 -17.37 -4.51 -21.40
N GLY A 7 -17.22 -3.42 -20.63
CA GLY A 7 -16.61 -2.18 -21.07
C GLY A 7 -15.18 -2.39 -21.57
N ALA A 8 -14.34 -3.11 -20.80
CA ALA A 8 -12.95 -3.39 -21.16
C ALA A 8 -12.85 -4.22 -22.46
N LEU A 9 -13.69 -5.24 -22.62
CA LEU A 9 -13.72 -6.06 -23.82
C LEU A 9 -14.12 -5.24 -25.06
N ALA A 10 -15.16 -4.41 -24.94
CA ALA A 10 -15.62 -3.55 -26.03
C ALA A 10 -14.61 -2.45 -26.37
N HIS A 11 -14.01 -1.83 -25.36
CA HIS A 11 -13.00 -0.79 -25.53
C HIS A 11 -11.72 -1.36 -26.15
N GLY A 12 -11.22 -2.51 -25.70
CA GLY A 12 -10.04 -3.15 -26.27
C GLY A 12 -10.24 -3.63 -27.71
N ALA A 13 -11.43 -4.15 -28.03
CA ALA A 13 -11.74 -4.56 -29.40
C ALA A 13 -11.86 -3.38 -30.39
N ALA A 14 -12.07 -2.15 -29.91
CA ALA A 14 -12.36 -1.00 -30.75
C ALA A 14 -11.23 -0.64 -31.73
N MET A 15 -9.95 -0.77 -31.32
CA MET A 15 -8.81 -0.46 -32.19
C MET A 15 -8.70 -1.42 -33.41
N PRO A 16 -8.78 -2.75 -33.23
CA PRO A 16 -8.91 -3.67 -34.37
C PRO A 16 -10.10 -3.37 -35.30
N PHE A 17 -11.27 -3.03 -34.73
CA PHE A 17 -12.43 -2.62 -35.54
C PHE A 17 -12.18 -1.31 -36.29
N PHE A 18 -11.49 -0.35 -35.68
CA PHE A 18 -11.08 0.89 -36.33
C PHE A 18 -10.24 0.59 -37.57
N PHE A 19 -9.25 -0.31 -37.49
CA PHE A 19 -8.42 -0.65 -38.63
C PHE A 19 -9.19 -1.33 -39.76
N LEU A 20 -10.20 -2.14 -39.43
CA LEU A 20 -11.08 -2.76 -40.43
C LEU A 20 -11.87 -1.69 -41.20
N LEU A 21 -12.54 -0.78 -40.48
CA LEU A 21 -13.28 0.33 -41.10
C LEU A 21 -12.36 1.24 -41.92
N PHE A 22 -11.14 1.50 -41.41
CA PHE A 22 -10.16 2.31 -42.12
C PHE A 22 -9.61 1.60 -43.36
N GLY A 23 -9.42 0.28 -43.31
CA GLY A 23 -9.09 -0.52 -44.48
C GLY A 23 -10.16 -0.44 -45.56
N ASP A 24 -11.43 -0.55 -45.17
CA ASP A 24 -12.54 -0.42 -46.12
C ASP A 24 -12.63 0.99 -46.71
N LEU A 25 -12.35 2.04 -45.91
CA LEU A 25 -12.20 3.41 -46.40
C LEU A 25 -11.08 3.54 -47.43
N ILE A 26 -9.90 2.96 -47.18
CA ILE A 26 -8.77 2.95 -48.14
C ILE A 26 -9.21 2.30 -49.46
N ASN A 27 -9.95 1.19 -49.40
CA ASN A 27 -10.46 0.53 -50.60
C ASN A 27 -11.48 1.40 -51.35
N GLY A 28 -12.34 2.12 -50.62
CA GLY A 28 -13.29 3.08 -51.20
C GLY A 28 -12.58 4.20 -51.96
N PHE A 29 -11.54 4.80 -51.37
CA PHE A 29 -10.68 5.78 -52.05
C PHE A 29 -9.98 5.19 -53.28
N GLY A 30 -9.44 3.97 -53.17
CA GLY A 30 -8.69 3.33 -54.25
C GLY A 30 -9.55 2.96 -55.46
N LYS A 31 -10.81 2.54 -55.25
CA LYS A 31 -11.71 2.12 -56.34
C LYS A 31 -12.38 3.29 -57.05
N ASN A 32 -12.64 4.39 -56.35
CA ASN A 32 -13.41 5.52 -56.87
C ASN A 32 -12.54 6.73 -57.26
N GLN A 33 -11.26 6.52 -57.60
CA GLN A 33 -10.32 7.61 -57.93
C GLN A 33 -10.79 8.52 -59.08
N THR A 34 -11.59 7.98 -60.00
CA THR A 34 -12.09 8.71 -61.18
C THR A 34 -13.50 9.28 -61.00
N ASP A 35 -14.23 8.87 -59.96
CA ASP A 35 -15.58 9.36 -59.66
C ASP A 35 -15.60 10.04 -58.27
N LEU A 36 -15.48 11.36 -58.31
CA LEU A 36 -15.43 12.18 -57.10
C LEU A 36 -16.69 12.04 -56.24
N ARG A 37 -17.87 11.83 -56.85
CA ARG A 37 -19.14 11.77 -56.13
C ARG A 37 -19.30 10.43 -55.40
N ALA A 38 -19.01 9.33 -56.08
CA ALA A 38 -18.97 8.01 -55.46
C ALA A 38 -17.91 7.91 -54.36
N MET A 39 -16.78 8.60 -54.52
CA MET A 39 -15.76 8.71 -53.48
C MET A 39 -16.27 9.47 -52.25
N THR A 40 -16.89 10.65 -52.43
CA THR A 40 -17.42 11.43 -51.31
C THR A 40 -18.50 10.69 -50.52
N ASP A 41 -19.35 9.93 -51.20
CA ASP A 41 -20.43 9.18 -50.54
C ASP A 41 -19.88 8.02 -49.68
N GLU A 42 -18.89 7.27 -50.16
CA GLU A 42 -18.20 6.24 -49.37
C GLU A 42 -17.44 6.84 -48.17
N VAL A 43 -16.74 7.95 -48.38
CA VAL A 43 -16.03 8.65 -47.30
C VAL A 43 -17.01 9.13 -46.22
N ALA A 44 -18.14 9.73 -46.61
CA ALA A 44 -19.16 10.19 -45.67
C ALA A 44 -19.75 9.02 -44.84
N LYS A 45 -19.95 7.86 -45.47
CA LYS A 45 -20.42 6.64 -44.81
C LYS A 45 -19.44 6.14 -43.75
N TYR A 46 -18.16 5.98 -44.07
CA TYR A 46 -17.17 5.53 -43.08
C TYR A 46 -16.85 6.59 -42.02
N ALA A 47 -16.90 7.88 -42.37
CA ALA A 47 -16.78 8.95 -41.39
C ALA A 47 -17.86 8.84 -40.29
N LEU A 48 -19.11 8.55 -40.70
CA LEU A 48 -20.21 8.33 -39.78
C LEU A 48 -20.03 7.03 -38.95
N TYR A 49 -19.46 5.97 -39.51
CA TYR A 49 -19.07 4.79 -38.74
C TYR A 49 -17.98 5.06 -37.69
N PHE A 50 -17.01 5.94 -37.99
CA PHE A 50 -16.04 6.38 -36.98
C PHE A 50 -16.69 7.16 -35.85
N VAL A 51 -17.70 7.99 -36.14
CA VAL A 51 -18.49 8.68 -35.11
C VAL A 51 -19.20 7.65 -34.22
N TYR A 52 -19.87 6.65 -34.80
CA TYR A 52 -20.52 5.60 -34.01
C TYR A 52 -19.54 4.78 -33.17
N LEU A 53 -18.39 4.40 -33.75
CA LEU A 53 -17.33 3.72 -33.01
C LEU A 53 -16.82 4.58 -31.85
N GLY A 54 -16.61 5.89 -32.07
CA GLY A 54 -16.19 6.83 -31.04
C GLY A 54 -17.18 6.95 -29.89
N LEU A 55 -18.48 6.98 -30.18
CA LEU A 55 -19.53 6.96 -29.16
C LEU A 55 -19.52 5.66 -28.33
N VAL A 56 -19.36 4.51 -29.00
CA VAL A 56 -19.24 3.21 -28.33
C VAL A 56 -17.99 3.17 -27.44
N VAL A 57 -16.85 3.64 -27.93
CA VAL A 57 -15.59 3.72 -27.17
C VAL A 57 -15.73 4.64 -25.97
N CYS A 58 -16.38 5.80 -26.11
CA CYS A 58 -16.61 6.72 -25.00
C CYS A 58 -17.42 6.06 -23.87
N VAL A 59 -18.51 5.38 -24.20
CA VAL A 59 -19.33 4.68 -23.21
C VAL A 59 -18.59 3.47 -22.63
N ALA A 60 -17.91 2.68 -23.47
CA ALA A 60 -17.19 1.48 -23.06
C ALA A 60 -15.99 1.79 -22.16
N SER A 61 -15.19 2.80 -22.51
CA SER A 61 -14.04 3.25 -21.72
C SER A 61 -14.46 3.83 -20.37
N TYR A 62 -15.55 4.61 -20.33
CA TYR A 62 -16.09 5.09 -19.07
C TYR A 62 -16.59 3.92 -18.21
N ALA A 63 -17.35 2.99 -18.79
CA ALA A 63 -17.83 1.81 -18.09
C ALA A 63 -16.68 0.93 -17.57
N GLU A 64 -15.61 0.74 -18.35
CA GLU A 64 -14.39 0.05 -17.94
C GLU A 64 -13.77 0.71 -16.70
N ILE A 65 -13.33 1.96 -16.84
CA ILE A 65 -12.51 2.64 -15.83
C ILE A 65 -13.35 2.90 -14.58
N ALA A 66 -14.54 3.48 -14.73
CA ALA A 66 -15.38 3.84 -13.59
C ALA A 66 -15.82 2.61 -12.78
N CYS A 67 -16.24 1.52 -13.45
CA CYS A 67 -16.69 0.33 -12.73
C CYS A 67 -15.54 -0.36 -12.00
N TRP A 68 -14.36 -0.48 -12.62
CA TRP A 68 -13.22 -1.14 -11.99
C TRP A 68 -12.65 -0.33 -10.83
N MET A 69 -12.47 0.98 -11.02
CA MET A 69 -12.02 1.89 -9.95
C MET A 69 -13.00 1.89 -8.77
N TYR A 70 -14.30 2.03 -9.04
CA TYR A 70 -15.31 2.03 -7.99
C TYR A 70 -15.33 0.72 -7.19
N THR A 71 -15.22 -0.43 -7.87
CA THR A 71 -15.17 -1.72 -7.17
C THR A 71 -13.89 -1.92 -6.37
N GLY A 72 -12.74 -1.46 -6.89
CA GLY A 72 -11.47 -1.51 -6.16
C GLY A 72 -11.52 -0.68 -4.88
N GLU A 73 -11.97 0.56 -4.97
CA GLU A 73 -12.15 1.45 -3.81
C GLU A 73 -13.09 0.85 -2.76
N ARG A 74 -14.27 0.37 -3.17
CA ARG A 74 -15.24 -0.20 -2.24
C ARG A 74 -14.69 -1.41 -1.47
N GLN A 75 -13.97 -2.29 -2.14
CA GLN A 75 -13.38 -3.48 -1.52
C GLN A 75 -12.22 -3.10 -0.58
N VAL A 76 -11.39 -2.14 -0.96
CA VAL A 76 -10.25 -1.70 -0.14
C VAL A 76 -10.70 -0.94 1.10
N ILE A 77 -11.77 -0.13 1.02
CA ILE A 77 -12.35 0.51 2.21
C ILE A 77 -12.83 -0.55 3.20
N ALA A 78 -13.51 -1.60 2.72
CA ALA A 78 -13.94 -2.71 3.58
C ALA A 78 -12.74 -3.45 4.19
N LEU A 79 -11.69 -3.69 3.40
CA LEU A 79 -10.45 -4.32 3.84
C LEU A 79 -9.73 -3.48 4.90
N ARG A 80 -9.61 -2.15 4.70
CA ARG A 80 -9.00 -1.22 5.66
C ARG A 80 -9.73 -1.25 7.00
N LYS A 81 -11.07 -1.21 6.96
CA LYS A 81 -11.89 -1.30 8.18
C LYS A 81 -11.69 -2.63 8.90
N ALA A 82 -11.74 -3.74 8.17
CA ALA A 82 -11.55 -5.08 8.74
C ALA A 82 -10.13 -5.26 9.30
N TYR A 83 -9.10 -4.74 8.62
CA TYR A 83 -7.73 -4.78 9.09
C TYR A 83 -7.55 -3.98 10.37
N LEU A 84 -8.04 -2.73 10.42
CA LEU A 84 -7.93 -1.90 11.62
C LEU A 84 -8.72 -2.49 12.80
N ASP A 85 -9.94 -3.01 12.57
CA ASP A 85 -10.72 -3.71 13.59
C ASP A 85 -9.98 -4.97 14.09
N ALA A 86 -9.36 -5.74 13.20
CA ALA A 86 -8.58 -6.91 13.60
C ALA A 86 -7.33 -6.53 14.41
N VAL A 87 -6.60 -5.49 14.02
CA VAL A 87 -5.41 -4.99 14.75
C VAL A 87 -5.80 -4.51 16.15
N LEU A 88 -6.86 -3.72 16.28
CA LEU A 88 -7.32 -3.17 17.57
C LEU A 88 -7.88 -4.23 18.53
N ARG A 89 -8.22 -5.42 18.02
CA ARG A 89 -8.65 -6.57 18.81
C ARG A 89 -7.51 -7.51 19.21
N GLN A 90 -6.29 -7.29 18.72
CA GLN A 90 -5.13 -8.07 19.14
C GLN A 90 -4.74 -7.73 20.59
N ASP A 91 -4.17 -8.72 21.28
CA ASP A 91 -3.64 -8.52 22.62
C ASP A 91 -2.33 -7.73 22.61
N VAL A 92 -1.91 -7.21 23.77
CA VAL A 92 -0.70 -6.37 23.88
C VAL A 92 0.56 -7.16 23.50
N GLY A 93 0.58 -8.48 23.74
CA GLY A 93 1.69 -9.35 23.35
C GLY A 93 1.99 -9.31 21.85
N PHE A 94 0.97 -9.24 21.00
CA PHE A 94 1.13 -9.08 19.55
C PHE A 94 1.93 -7.83 19.15
N PHE A 95 1.73 -6.71 19.86
CA PHE A 95 2.45 -5.45 19.59
C PHE A 95 3.89 -5.48 20.11
N ASP A 96 4.21 -6.39 21.04
CA ASP A 96 5.58 -6.58 21.54
C ASP A 96 6.41 -7.53 20.66
N THR A 97 5.78 -8.48 19.97
CA THR A 97 6.46 -9.53 19.17
C THR A 97 6.40 -9.27 17.67
N ASP A 98 5.18 -9.23 17.14
CA ASP A 98 4.92 -9.43 15.71
C ASP A 98 4.67 -8.11 14.97
N ALA A 99 4.18 -7.09 15.69
CA ALA A 99 3.74 -5.86 15.07
C ALA A 99 4.47 -4.63 15.61
N ARG A 100 5.51 -4.20 14.88
CA ARG A 100 6.03 -2.84 15.07
C ARG A 100 4.96 -1.85 14.62
N THR A 101 4.72 -0.80 15.41
CA THR A 101 3.71 0.22 15.10
C THR A 101 3.86 0.77 13.67
N GLY A 102 5.09 0.91 13.19
CA GLY A 102 5.38 1.32 11.80
C GLY A 102 4.88 0.33 10.74
N ASP A 103 4.94 -0.98 10.99
CA ASP A 103 4.50 -2.01 10.04
C ASP A 103 2.97 -2.05 9.91
N ILE A 104 2.24 -1.79 11.01
CA ILE A 104 0.77 -1.66 11.01
C ILE A 104 0.35 -0.42 10.21
N VAL A 105 0.99 0.72 10.47
CA VAL A 105 0.69 1.98 9.76
C VAL A 105 0.98 1.83 8.27
N PHE A 106 2.10 1.17 7.93
CA PHE A 106 2.42 0.82 6.54
C PHE A 106 1.38 -0.13 5.93
N GLY A 107 0.87 -1.08 6.70
CA GLY A 107 -0.23 -1.97 6.31
C GLY A 107 -1.49 -1.19 5.89
N VAL A 108 -1.97 -0.29 6.74
CA VAL A 108 -3.17 0.52 6.49
C VAL A 108 -2.99 1.45 5.29
N SER A 109 -1.82 2.08 5.17
CA SER A 109 -1.58 3.13 4.17
C SER A 109 -1.08 2.60 2.84
N THR A 110 -0.02 1.79 2.84
CA THR A 110 0.69 1.37 1.62
C THR A 110 0.22 0.01 1.11
N ASP A 111 0.17 -1.01 1.97
CA ASP A 111 -0.18 -2.38 1.54
C ASP A 111 -1.62 -2.42 0.99
N THR A 112 -2.55 -1.65 1.58
CA THR A 112 -3.93 -1.56 1.07
C THR A 112 -4.02 -0.86 -0.29
N LEU A 113 -3.14 0.11 -0.59
CA LEU A 113 -3.07 0.76 -1.91
C LEU A 113 -2.52 -0.21 -2.98
N LEU A 114 -1.55 -1.05 -2.62
CA LEU A 114 -1.06 -2.09 -3.53
C LEU A 114 -2.15 -3.11 -3.87
N VAL A 115 -2.97 -3.50 -2.89
CA VAL A 115 -4.14 -4.33 -3.13
C VAL A 115 -5.14 -3.61 -4.03
N GLN A 116 -5.41 -2.32 -3.77
CA GLN A 116 -6.32 -1.50 -4.57
C GLN A 116 -5.92 -1.40 -6.04
N ASP A 117 -4.64 -1.12 -6.30
CA ASP A 117 -4.10 -1.05 -7.67
C ASP A 117 -4.28 -2.40 -8.38
N ALA A 118 -3.98 -3.50 -7.68
CA ALA A 118 -4.07 -4.84 -8.22
C ALA A 118 -5.50 -5.32 -8.53
N ILE A 119 -6.50 -4.96 -7.72
CA ILE A 119 -7.90 -5.41 -7.92
C ILE A 119 -8.79 -4.39 -8.65
N GLY A 120 -8.28 -3.16 -8.82
CA GLY A 120 -8.97 -2.06 -9.48
C GLY A 120 -8.52 -1.88 -10.92
N GLU A 121 -7.76 -0.80 -11.17
CA GLU A 121 -7.36 -0.36 -12.52
C GLU A 121 -6.63 -1.45 -13.32
N LYS A 122 -5.69 -2.17 -12.69
CA LYS A 122 -4.84 -3.14 -13.40
C LYS A 122 -5.60 -4.33 -13.94
N VAL A 123 -6.71 -4.73 -13.31
CA VAL A 123 -7.59 -5.79 -13.86
C VAL A 123 -8.31 -5.31 -15.10
N GLY A 124 -8.84 -4.07 -15.08
CA GLY A 124 -9.45 -3.43 -16.25
C GLY A 124 -8.49 -3.40 -17.43
N ASN A 125 -7.31 -2.81 -17.22
CA ASN A 125 -6.25 -2.73 -18.23
C ASN A 125 -5.85 -4.12 -18.76
N PHE A 126 -5.69 -5.11 -17.89
CA PHE A 126 -5.35 -6.47 -18.31
C PHE A 126 -6.41 -7.09 -19.23
N MET A 127 -7.68 -6.95 -18.88
CA MET A 127 -8.79 -7.45 -19.69
C MET A 127 -8.93 -6.69 -21.01
N HIS A 128 -8.74 -5.37 -20.99
CA HIS A 128 -8.69 -4.52 -22.19
C HIS A 128 -7.61 -5.01 -23.15
N TYR A 129 -6.36 -5.13 -22.69
CA TYR A 129 -5.25 -5.52 -23.54
C TYR A 129 -5.37 -6.96 -24.06
N LEU A 130 -5.95 -7.88 -23.28
CA LEU A 130 -6.30 -9.21 -23.78
C LEU A 130 -7.37 -9.15 -24.88
N ALA A 131 -8.40 -8.33 -24.71
CA ALA A 131 -9.41 -8.14 -25.73
C ALA A 131 -8.80 -7.58 -27.03
N THR A 132 -7.94 -6.57 -26.92
CA THR A 132 -7.21 -5.99 -28.06
C THR A 132 -6.32 -7.03 -28.74
N PHE A 133 -5.65 -7.90 -27.97
CA PHE A 133 -4.84 -8.99 -28.51
C PHE A 133 -5.69 -9.98 -29.32
N PHE A 134 -6.76 -10.54 -28.72
CA PHE A 134 -7.60 -11.52 -29.41
C PHE A 134 -8.33 -10.90 -30.60
N ALA A 135 -8.93 -9.72 -30.45
CA ALA A 135 -9.61 -9.02 -31.53
C ALA A 135 -8.63 -8.66 -32.66
N GLY A 136 -7.42 -8.17 -32.32
CA GLY A 136 -6.38 -7.82 -33.29
C GLY A 136 -5.89 -9.02 -34.10
N LEU A 137 -5.69 -10.18 -33.45
CA LEU A 137 -5.35 -11.41 -34.14
C LEU A 137 -6.50 -11.89 -35.03
N VAL A 138 -7.74 -11.97 -34.50
CA VAL A 138 -8.89 -12.45 -35.27
C VAL A 138 -9.13 -11.58 -36.50
N VAL A 139 -9.23 -10.26 -36.33
CA VAL A 139 -9.42 -9.31 -37.44
C VAL A 139 -8.25 -9.37 -38.43
N GLY A 140 -7.03 -9.49 -37.93
CA GLY A 140 -5.84 -9.54 -38.77
C GLY A 140 -5.79 -10.80 -39.64
N PHE A 141 -5.98 -11.98 -39.03
CA PHE A 141 -5.93 -13.27 -39.72
C PHE A 141 -7.10 -13.46 -40.69
N VAL A 142 -8.31 -12.98 -40.35
CA VAL A 142 -9.47 -13.03 -41.25
C VAL A 142 -9.27 -12.13 -42.48
N SER A 143 -8.62 -10.97 -42.32
CA SER A 143 -8.41 -10.02 -43.42
C SER A 143 -7.36 -10.50 -44.43
N ALA A 144 -6.15 -10.82 -43.95
CA ALA A 144 -5.09 -11.37 -44.79
C ALA A 144 -4.08 -12.18 -43.95
N TRP A 145 -4.36 -13.48 -43.79
CA TRP A 145 -3.60 -14.38 -42.91
C TRP A 145 -2.08 -14.39 -43.16
N ARG A 146 -1.63 -14.29 -44.42
CA ARG A 146 -0.17 -14.27 -44.74
C ARG A 146 0.52 -13.00 -44.26
N LEU A 147 -0.14 -11.84 -44.39
CA LEU A 147 0.38 -10.55 -43.94
C LEU A 147 0.32 -10.41 -42.42
N ALA A 148 -0.76 -10.91 -41.81
CA ALA A 148 -0.89 -10.99 -40.35
C ALA A 148 0.21 -11.88 -39.75
N LEU A 149 0.45 -13.07 -40.34
CA LEU A 149 1.51 -13.97 -39.89
C LEU A 149 2.90 -13.33 -39.99
N LEU A 150 3.21 -12.67 -41.11
CA LEU A 150 4.47 -11.94 -41.27
C LEU A 150 4.60 -10.83 -40.21
N SER A 151 3.53 -10.08 -39.96
CA SER A 151 3.52 -8.99 -38.98
C SER A 151 3.79 -9.51 -37.55
N VAL A 152 3.17 -10.64 -37.18
CA VAL A 152 3.43 -11.30 -35.88
C VAL A 152 4.84 -11.86 -35.81
N ALA A 153 5.36 -12.44 -36.90
CA ALA A 153 6.69 -13.07 -36.93
C ALA A 153 7.84 -12.10 -36.62
N VAL A 154 7.64 -10.80 -36.86
CA VAL A 154 8.68 -9.80 -36.61
C VAL A 154 8.65 -9.25 -35.17
N ILE A 155 7.53 -9.41 -34.45
CA ILE A 155 7.39 -8.96 -33.06
C ILE A 155 8.45 -9.62 -32.13
N PRO A 156 8.70 -10.94 -32.18
CA PRO A 156 9.76 -11.58 -31.39
C PRO A 156 11.15 -11.00 -31.62
N ALA A 157 11.49 -10.60 -32.86
CA ALA A 157 12.80 -10.01 -33.16
C ALA A 157 12.96 -8.63 -32.49
N ILE A 158 11.91 -7.79 -32.54
CA ILE A 158 11.88 -6.50 -31.85
C ILE A 158 11.92 -6.72 -30.32
N ALA A 159 11.13 -7.65 -29.81
CA ALA A 159 11.06 -7.99 -28.39
C ALA A 159 12.41 -8.50 -27.87
N PHE A 160 13.13 -9.33 -28.64
CA PHE A 160 14.45 -9.81 -28.28
C PHE A 160 15.47 -8.66 -28.18
N ALA A 161 15.50 -7.77 -29.18
CA ALA A 161 16.38 -6.59 -29.16
C ALA A 161 16.08 -5.66 -27.98
N GLY A 162 14.80 -5.36 -27.76
CA GLY A 162 14.34 -4.54 -26.63
C GLY A 162 14.62 -5.20 -25.27
N GLY A 163 14.43 -6.52 -25.17
CA GLY A 163 14.67 -7.31 -23.96
C GLY A 163 16.16 -7.38 -23.59
N LEU A 164 17.04 -7.60 -24.57
CA LEU A 164 18.50 -7.56 -24.36
C LEU A 164 18.96 -6.16 -23.91
N TYR A 165 18.41 -5.11 -24.52
CA TYR A 165 18.62 -3.74 -24.10
C TYR A 165 18.16 -3.51 -22.65
N ALA A 166 16.93 -3.91 -22.31
CA ALA A 166 16.38 -3.74 -20.97
C ALA A 166 17.22 -4.48 -19.90
N TYR A 167 17.67 -5.70 -20.20
CA TYR A 167 18.51 -6.49 -19.30
C TYR A 167 19.88 -5.84 -19.06
N THR A 168 20.55 -5.41 -20.13
CA THR A 168 21.87 -4.76 -20.03
C THR A 168 21.80 -3.41 -19.31
N LEU A 169 20.76 -2.61 -19.59
CA LEU A 169 20.57 -1.32 -18.93
C LEU A 169 20.25 -1.48 -17.45
N THR A 170 19.33 -2.38 -17.08
CA THR A 170 18.98 -2.59 -15.67
C THR A 170 20.18 -3.03 -14.84
N GLY A 171 21.02 -3.94 -15.36
CA GLY A 171 22.27 -4.34 -14.70
C GLY A 171 23.27 -3.19 -14.50
N LEU A 172 23.46 -2.33 -15.52
CA LEU A 172 24.37 -1.18 -15.43
C LEU A 172 23.83 -0.08 -14.51
N THR A 173 22.53 0.21 -14.56
CA THR A 173 21.89 1.19 -13.70
C THR A 173 21.92 0.74 -12.24
N SER A 174 21.75 -0.56 -11.96
CA SER A 174 21.89 -1.10 -10.61
C SER A 174 23.28 -0.86 -10.03
N LYS A 175 24.34 -1.20 -10.79
CA LYS A 175 25.73 -0.94 -10.39
C LYS A 175 26.03 0.55 -10.21
N SER A 176 25.47 1.39 -11.08
CA SER A 176 25.62 2.84 -10.97
C SER A 176 24.95 3.39 -9.71
N ARG A 177 23.78 2.86 -9.33
CA ARG A 177 23.06 3.23 -8.12
C ARG A 177 23.83 2.83 -6.86
N GLU A 178 24.43 1.63 -6.85
CA GLU A 178 25.29 1.16 -5.76
C GLU A 178 26.54 2.05 -5.59
N SER A 179 27.23 2.36 -6.69
CA SER A 179 28.37 3.27 -6.68
C SER A 179 27.99 4.67 -6.18
N TYR A 180 26.80 5.16 -6.53
CA TYR A 180 26.30 6.44 -6.04
C TYR A 180 25.98 6.42 -4.54
N ALA A 181 25.42 5.32 -4.03
CA ALA A 181 25.19 5.12 -2.60
C ALA A 181 26.50 5.17 -1.80
N ASN A 182 27.56 4.54 -2.31
CA ASN A 182 28.88 4.58 -1.67
C ASN A 182 29.45 6.01 -1.62
N ALA A 183 29.28 6.81 -2.68
CA ALA A 183 29.64 8.23 -2.64
C ALA A 183 28.76 9.02 -1.64
N GLY A 184 27.48 8.65 -1.53
CA GLY A 184 26.56 9.18 -0.52
C GLY A 184 27.06 8.98 0.91
N VAL A 185 27.58 7.79 1.23
CA VAL A 185 28.16 7.50 2.56
C VAL A 185 29.32 8.45 2.89
N VAL A 186 30.18 8.75 1.92
CA VAL A 186 31.31 9.69 2.13
C VAL A 186 30.81 11.11 2.46
N ALA A 187 29.79 11.58 1.74
CA ALA A 187 29.17 12.87 2.02
C ALA A 187 28.45 12.89 3.38
N GLU A 188 27.72 11.83 3.70
CA GLU A 188 27.02 11.67 4.97
C GLU A 188 28.00 11.73 6.16
N GLN A 189 29.11 11.00 6.09
CA GLN A 189 30.15 11.03 7.13
C GLN A 189 30.74 12.43 7.31
N ALA A 190 31.03 13.13 6.21
CA ALA A 190 31.59 14.48 6.27
C ALA A 190 30.61 15.49 6.89
N ILE A 191 29.32 15.40 6.56
CA ILE A 191 28.27 16.28 7.09
C ILE A 191 27.97 15.95 8.56
N ALA A 192 27.84 14.66 8.89
CA ALA A 192 27.60 14.22 10.26
C ALA A 192 28.72 14.67 11.21
N GLN A 193 29.97 14.72 10.71
CA GLN A 193 31.15 15.15 11.45
C GLN A 193 31.65 16.54 11.05
N VAL A 194 30.75 17.43 10.63
CA VAL A 194 31.11 18.77 10.10
C VAL A 194 31.97 19.60 11.05
N ARG A 195 31.72 19.50 12.37
CA ARG A 195 32.53 20.21 13.38
C ARG A 195 34.00 19.75 13.36
N THR A 196 34.22 18.45 13.18
CA THR A 196 35.56 17.86 13.06
C THR A 196 36.23 18.26 11.75
N VAL A 197 35.47 18.28 10.65
CA VAL A 197 35.99 18.73 9.34
C VAL A 197 36.46 20.18 9.44
N TYR A 198 35.68 21.08 10.04
CA TYR A 198 36.05 22.48 10.21
C TYR A 198 37.20 22.68 11.22
N SER A 199 37.22 21.94 12.34
CA SER A 199 38.28 22.09 13.34
C SER A 199 39.67 21.71 12.82
N PHE A 200 39.74 20.82 11.83
CA PHE A 200 40.98 20.41 11.17
C PHE A 200 41.19 21.04 9.79
N VAL A 201 40.35 22.00 9.37
CA VAL A 201 40.41 22.66 8.05
C VAL A 201 40.46 21.62 6.91
N GLY A 202 39.58 20.61 7.02
CA GLY A 202 39.56 19.41 6.19
C GLY A 202 38.61 19.47 4.98
N GLU A 203 38.00 20.62 4.68
CA GLU A 203 36.95 20.77 3.66
C GLU A 203 37.42 20.30 2.28
N SER A 204 38.62 20.73 1.86
CA SER A 204 39.21 20.33 0.57
C SER A 204 39.47 18.83 0.50
N LYS A 205 39.84 18.19 1.62
CA LYS A 205 40.07 16.75 1.69
C LYS A 205 38.75 15.98 1.54
N ALA A 206 37.70 16.41 2.24
CA ALA A 206 36.37 15.82 2.13
C ALA A 206 35.81 15.96 0.70
N LEU A 207 35.97 17.13 0.07
CA LEU A 207 35.57 17.36 -1.32
C LEU A 207 36.33 16.46 -2.29
N ASN A 208 37.65 16.30 -2.12
CA ASN A 208 38.45 15.42 -2.98
C ASN A 208 38.05 13.94 -2.83
N SER A 209 37.82 13.47 -1.60
CA SER A 209 37.34 12.09 -1.37
C SER A 209 35.97 11.83 -1.99
N TYR A 210 35.05 12.79 -1.90
CA TYR A 210 33.75 12.69 -2.57
C TYR A 210 33.88 12.70 -4.11
N SER A 211 34.74 13.59 -4.64
CA SER A 211 35.04 13.66 -6.07
C SER A 211 35.58 12.32 -6.59
N GLU A 212 36.52 11.72 -5.87
CA GLU A 212 37.09 10.40 -6.21
C GLU A 212 36.02 9.29 -6.17
N ALA A 213 35.16 9.28 -5.15
CA ALA A 213 34.06 8.32 -5.04
C ALA A 213 33.07 8.43 -6.21
N ILE A 214 32.80 9.65 -6.69
CA ILE A 214 31.91 9.89 -7.83
C ILE A 214 32.51 9.47 -9.17
N GLN A 215 33.84 9.49 -9.35
CA GLN A 215 34.47 9.12 -10.63
C GLN A 215 34.04 7.74 -11.13
N ASN A 216 33.87 6.78 -10.22
CA ASN A 216 33.40 5.44 -10.58
C ASN A 216 31.95 5.45 -11.10
N THR A 217 31.08 6.22 -10.44
CA THR A 217 29.69 6.44 -10.88
C THR A 217 29.67 7.05 -12.28
N LEU A 218 30.54 8.01 -12.56
CA LEU A 218 30.61 8.68 -13.84
C LEU A 218 31.07 7.73 -14.97
N LYS A 219 32.05 6.85 -14.70
CA LYS A 219 32.47 5.78 -15.65
C LYS A 219 31.34 4.79 -15.94
N LEU A 220 30.59 4.38 -14.91
CA LEU A 220 29.41 3.52 -15.08
C LEU A 220 28.30 4.23 -15.86
N GLY A 221 28.12 5.53 -15.60
CA GLY A 221 27.20 6.40 -16.33
C GLY A 221 27.51 6.46 -17.83
N TYR A 222 28.78 6.61 -18.22
CA TYR A 222 29.17 6.57 -19.63
C TYR A 222 28.87 5.22 -20.29
N LYS A 223 29.19 4.10 -19.61
CA LYS A 223 28.87 2.75 -20.10
C LYS A 223 27.36 2.56 -20.27
N ALA A 224 26.56 3.00 -19.29
CA ALA A 224 25.11 2.95 -19.34
C ALA A 224 24.54 3.83 -20.46
N GLY A 225 25.10 5.02 -20.65
CA GLY A 225 24.73 5.94 -21.74
C GLY A 225 24.99 5.33 -23.11
N MET A 226 26.16 4.71 -23.32
CA MET A 226 26.48 4.06 -24.58
C MET A 226 25.64 2.81 -24.83
N ALA A 227 25.43 1.98 -23.80
CA ALA A 227 24.51 0.84 -23.87
C ALA A 227 23.08 1.28 -24.20
N LYS A 228 22.62 2.40 -23.64
CA LYS A 228 21.31 3.01 -23.94
C LYS A 228 21.24 3.48 -25.38
N GLY A 229 22.23 4.24 -25.86
CA GLY A 229 22.27 4.73 -27.23
C GLY A 229 22.23 3.60 -28.25
N LEU A 230 23.11 2.60 -28.09
CA LEU A 230 23.15 1.43 -28.96
C LEU A 230 21.90 0.56 -28.84
N GLY A 231 21.42 0.29 -27.64
CA GLY A 231 20.24 -0.55 -27.41
C GLY A 231 18.96 0.03 -28.00
N ILE A 232 18.72 1.32 -27.77
CA ILE A 232 17.59 2.05 -28.35
C ILE A 232 17.74 2.10 -29.88
N GLY A 233 18.93 2.47 -30.39
CA GLY A 233 19.20 2.56 -31.82
C GLY A 233 18.98 1.23 -32.54
N CYS A 234 19.48 0.12 -32.00
CA CYS A 234 19.27 -1.23 -32.56
C CYS A 234 17.80 -1.64 -32.53
N THR A 235 17.08 -1.36 -31.44
CA THR A 235 15.66 -1.72 -31.31
C THR A 235 14.80 -0.97 -32.34
N TYR A 236 14.99 0.35 -32.48
CA TYR A 236 14.31 1.15 -33.50
C TYR A 236 14.75 0.79 -34.92
N GLY A 237 16.04 0.50 -35.13
CA GLY A 237 16.55 0.06 -36.42
C GLY A 237 15.89 -1.24 -36.88
N ILE A 238 15.80 -2.24 -36.01
CA ILE A 238 15.08 -3.48 -36.28
C ILE A 238 13.61 -3.19 -36.56
N ALA A 239 12.95 -2.35 -35.76
CA ALA A 239 11.55 -1.97 -36.01
C ALA A 239 11.36 -1.31 -37.38
N CYS A 240 12.22 -0.39 -37.81
CA CYS A 240 12.15 0.23 -39.13
C CYS A 240 12.35 -0.78 -40.26
N MET A 241 13.33 -1.70 -40.14
CA MET A 241 13.55 -2.78 -41.12
C MET A 241 12.34 -3.72 -41.18
N SER A 242 11.69 -3.96 -40.05
CA SER A 242 10.46 -4.75 -39.93
C SER A 242 9.32 -4.13 -40.72
N TRP A 243 9.10 -2.83 -40.56
CA TRP A 243 8.10 -2.08 -41.33
C TRP A 243 8.38 -2.11 -42.82
N ALA A 244 9.64 -1.92 -43.22
CA ALA A 244 10.04 -1.99 -44.62
C ALA A 244 9.75 -3.38 -45.23
N LEU A 245 10.07 -4.46 -44.51
CA LEU A 245 9.79 -5.83 -44.95
C LEU A 245 8.30 -6.10 -45.11
N VAL A 246 7.49 -5.73 -44.10
CA VAL A 246 6.04 -5.95 -44.10
C VAL A 246 5.37 -5.18 -45.23
N PHE A 247 5.72 -3.91 -45.44
CA PHE A 247 5.15 -3.11 -46.53
C PHE A 247 5.63 -3.55 -47.92
N TRP A 248 6.89 -3.93 -48.06
CA TRP A 248 7.40 -4.47 -49.32
C TRP A 248 6.65 -5.74 -49.71
N TYR A 249 6.50 -6.68 -48.76
CA TYR A 249 5.78 -7.93 -49.01
C TYR A 249 4.29 -7.69 -49.27
N ALA A 250 3.66 -6.75 -48.56
CA ALA A 250 2.29 -6.31 -48.84
C ALA A 250 2.14 -5.77 -50.26
N GLY A 251 3.08 -4.94 -50.74
CA GLY A 251 3.09 -4.42 -52.11
C GLY A 251 3.19 -5.52 -53.16
N VAL A 252 4.04 -6.54 -52.95
CA VAL A 252 4.13 -7.71 -53.83
C VAL A 252 2.80 -8.49 -53.84
N PHE A 253 2.17 -8.65 -52.69
CA PHE A 253 0.91 -9.38 -52.53
C PHE A 253 -0.26 -8.69 -53.22
N ILE A 254 -0.32 -7.36 -53.13
CA ILE A 254 -1.31 -6.51 -53.81
C ILE A 254 -1.06 -6.54 -55.32
N ARG A 255 0.19 -6.39 -55.77
CA ARG A 255 0.54 -6.43 -57.22
C ARG A 255 0.16 -7.77 -57.88
N ASN A 256 0.25 -8.87 -57.14
CA ASN A 256 -0.11 -10.19 -57.63
C ASN A 256 -1.63 -10.47 -57.58
N GLY A 257 -2.46 -9.49 -57.20
CA GLY A 257 -3.92 -9.61 -57.14
C GLY A 257 -4.43 -10.52 -56.01
N GLN A 258 -3.59 -10.83 -55.02
CA GLN A 258 -3.94 -11.78 -53.94
C GLN A 258 -4.61 -11.11 -52.72
N SER A 259 -4.54 -9.77 -52.61
CA SER A 259 -5.20 -8.97 -51.57
C SER A 259 -5.40 -7.54 -52.04
N ASP A 260 -6.34 -6.83 -51.41
CA ASP A 260 -6.55 -5.39 -51.58
C ASP A 260 -5.70 -4.59 -50.59
N GLY A 261 -5.44 -3.31 -50.91
CA GLY A 261 -4.66 -2.40 -50.05
C GLY A 261 -5.28 -2.20 -48.67
N GLY A 262 -6.61 -2.10 -48.59
CA GLY A 262 -7.34 -1.99 -47.33
C GLY A 262 -7.28 -3.24 -46.45
N LYS A 263 -7.38 -4.44 -47.05
CA LYS A 263 -7.24 -5.71 -46.32
C LYS A 263 -5.82 -5.90 -45.82
N ALA A 264 -4.83 -5.52 -46.62
CA ALA A 264 -3.43 -5.54 -46.23
C ALA A 264 -3.18 -4.59 -45.05
N PHE A 265 -3.67 -3.36 -45.11
CA PHE A 265 -3.60 -2.40 -44.00
C PHE A 265 -4.24 -2.95 -42.73
N THR A 266 -5.48 -3.44 -42.84
CA THR A 266 -6.22 -4.02 -41.70
C THR A 266 -5.45 -5.17 -41.06
N ALA A 267 -4.91 -6.08 -41.87
CA ALA A 267 -4.17 -7.23 -41.41
C ALA A 267 -2.89 -6.86 -40.66
N ILE A 268 -2.11 -5.93 -41.21
CA ILE A 268 -0.83 -5.50 -40.64
C ILE A 268 -1.05 -4.78 -39.31
N PHE A 269 -1.89 -3.75 -39.28
CA PHE A 269 -2.04 -2.91 -38.10
C PHE A 269 -2.79 -3.63 -36.96
N SER A 270 -3.81 -4.43 -37.28
CA SER A 270 -4.53 -5.22 -36.26
C SER A 270 -3.63 -6.28 -35.61
N ALA A 271 -2.80 -6.96 -36.40
CA ALA A 271 -1.85 -7.95 -35.89
C ALA A 271 -0.76 -7.32 -35.01
N ILE A 272 -0.21 -6.17 -35.42
CA ILE A 272 0.81 -5.45 -34.65
C ILE A 272 0.24 -4.92 -33.33
N VAL A 273 -0.88 -4.21 -33.36
CA VAL A 273 -1.52 -3.68 -32.15
C VAL A 273 -1.95 -4.80 -31.22
N GLY A 274 -2.48 -5.90 -31.76
CA GLY A 274 -2.79 -7.09 -30.98
C GLY A 274 -1.55 -7.63 -30.26
N GLY A 275 -0.46 -7.88 -30.99
CA GLY A 275 0.78 -8.41 -30.40
C GLY A 275 1.44 -7.46 -29.39
N MET A 276 1.42 -6.14 -29.62
CA MET A 276 1.90 -5.15 -28.64
C MET A 276 1.04 -5.12 -27.37
N SER A 277 -0.28 -5.26 -27.52
CA SER A 277 -1.21 -5.29 -26.39
C SER A 277 -0.95 -6.47 -25.47
N LEU A 278 -0.56 -7.63 -26.00
CA LEU A 278 -0.15 -8.76 -25.16
C LEU A 278 1.02 -8.42 -24.23
N GLY A 279 2.01 -7.66 -24.72
CA GLY A 279 3.10 -7.17 -23.89
C GLY A 279 2.64 -6.23 -22.78
N GLN A 280 1.68 -5.35 -23.07
CA GLN A 280 1.06 -4.45 -22.08
C GLN A 280 0.18 -5.22 -21.09
N ALA A 281 -0.51 -6.28 -21.51
CA ALA A 281 -1.22 -7.16 -20.58
C ALA A 281 -0.24 -7.77 -19.57
N PHE A 282 0.88 -8.32 -20.04
CA PHE A 282 1.87 -8.94 -19.15
C PHE A 282 2.57 -7.97 -18.20
N SER A 283 2.73 -6.70 -18.56
CA SER A 283 3.32 -5.70 -17.65
C SER A 283 2.45 -5.46 -16.39
N ASN A 284 1.14 -5.68 -16.47
CA ASN A 284 0.22 -5.57 -15.34
C ASN A 284 0.36 -6.73 -14.32
N LEU A 285 0.93 -7.88 -14.71
CA LEU A 285 1.11 -9.03 -13.80
C LEU A 285 2.02 -8.69 -12.61
N GLY A 286 2.96 -7.77 -12.78
CA GLY A 286 3.81 -7.28 -11.69
C GLY A 286 3.01 -6.62 -10.56
N ALA A 287 1.96 -5.87 -10.91
CA ALA A 287 1.06 -5.26 -9.94
C ALA A 287 0.21 -6.32 -9.22
N PHE A 288 -0.31 -7.32 -9.94
CA PHE A 288 -1.04 -8.43 -9.32
C PHE A 288 -0.18 -9.22 -8.34
N SER A 289 1.09 -9.46 -8.66
CA SER A 289 2.03 -10.13 -7.76
C SER A 289 2.23 -9.33 -6.47
N LYS A 290 2.52 -8.03 -6.59
CA LYS A 290 2.70 -7.13 -5.43
C LYS A 290 1.44 -7.04 -4.58
N GLY A 291 0.27 -6.84 -5.21
CA GLY A 291 -1.01 -6.78 -4.52
C GLY A 291 -1.37 -8.10 -3.83
N LYS A 292 -1.04 -9.25 -4.42
CA LYS A 292 -1.24 -10.56 -3.78
C LYS A 292 -0.40 -10.72 -2.52
N ILE A 293 0.88 -10.32 -2.56
CA ILE A 293 1.79 -10.39 -1.40
C ILE A 293 1.29 -9.46 -0.28
N ALA A 294 0.97 -8.21 -0.61
CA ALA A 294 0.42 -7.25 0.33
C ALA A 294 -0.91 -7.74 0.93
N GLY A 295 -1.80 -8.26 0.09
CA GLY A 295 -3.09 -8.82 0.51
C GLY A 295 -2.95 -10.04 1.42
N TYR A 296 -1.95 -10.90 1.21
CA TYR A 296 -1.67 -12.03 2.09
C TYR A 296 -1.29 -11.56 3.49
N LYS A 297 -0.35 -10.61 3.60
CA LYS A 297 0.08 -10.02 4.88
C LYS A 297 -1.08 -9.36 5.64
N LEU A 298 -1.94 -8.62 4.93
CA LEU A 298 -3.13 -8.01 5.55
C LEU A 298 -4.13 -9.07 6.03
N LEU A 299 -4.38 -10.10 5.22
CA LEU A 299 -5.29 -11.19 5.57
C LEU A 299 -4.77 -12.07 6.70
N GLU A 300 -3.45 -12.21 6.84
CA GLU A 300 -2.81 -12.93 7.94
C GLU A 300 -3.17 -12.27 9.28
N VAL A 301 -2.98 -10.96 9.39
CA VAL A 301 -3.37 -10.19 10.59
C VAL A 301 -4.89 -10.21 10.82
N ILE A 302 -5.70 -10.11 9.76
CA ILE A 302 -7.17 -10.18 9.88
C ILE A 302 -7.64 -11.54 10.41
N ARG A 303 -6.96 -12.63 10.03
CA ARG A 303 -7.32 -13.99 10.43
C ARG A 303 -6.70 -14.42 11.75
N GLN A 304 -5.68 -13.69 12.22
CA GLN A 304 -5.04 -13.94 13.49
C GLN A 304 -6.04 -13.76 14.63
N LYS A 305 -6.19 -14.79 15.45
CA LYS A 305 -7.03 -14.73 16.64
C LYS A 305 -6.19 -14.26 17.83
N PRO A 306 -6.65 -13.29 18.63
CA PRO A 306 -5.95 -12.89 19.83
C PRO A 306 -5.91 -14.04 20.84
N SER A 307 -4.83 -14.09 21.63
CA SER A 307 -4.70 -15.05 22.73
C SER A 307 -5.65 -14.70 23.88
N ILE A 308 -5.79 -13.40 24.16
CA ILE A 308 -6.70 -12.84 25.16
C ILE A 308 -7.92 -12.26 24.43
N VAL A 309 -9.06 -12.92 24.55
CA VAL A 309 -10.31 -12.45 23.92
C VAL A 309 -11.00 -11.43 24.82
N HIS A 310 -11.36 -10.28 24.26
CA HIS A 310 -12.01 -9.19 25.01
C HIS A 310 -13.32 -9.63 25.71
N ASP A 311 -14.26 -10.24 25.00
CA ASP A 311 -15.57 -10.59 25.56
C ASP A 311 -15.99 -12.00 25.17
N HIS A 312 -15.62 -12.99 25.99
CA HIS A 312 -16.18 -14.33 25.89
C HIS A 312 -17.67 -14.30 26.29
N LYS A 313 -18.52 -14.99 25.51
CA LYS A 313 -19.96 -15.13 25.83
C LYS A 313 -20.21 -15.76 27.21
N ASP A 314 -19.28 -16.58 27.67
CA ASP A 314 -19.33 -17.27 28.97
C ASP A 314 -18.55 -16.53 30.07
N GLY A 315 -18.05 -15.32 29.78
CA GLY A 315 -17.32 -14.50 30.75
C GLY A 315 -18.23 -14.06 31.89
N LYS A 316 -17.75 -14.19 33.12
CA LYS A 316 -18.49 -13.82 34.33
C LYS A 316 -18.45 -12.31 34.55
N LEU A 317 -19.55 -11.79 35.10
CA LEU A 317 -19.69 -10.42 35.59
C LEU A 317 -19.96 -10.53 37.09
N LEU A 318 -19.18 -9.84 37.91
CA LEU A 318 -19.45 -9.82 39.35
C LEU A 318 -20.53 -8.77 39.63
N ALA A 319 -21.53 -9.13 40.43
CA ALA A 319 -22.60 -8.21 40.81
C ALA A 319 -22.07 -7.10 41.75
N GLU A 320 -21.11 -7.45 42.60
CA GLU A 320 -20.45 -6.53 43.52
C GLU A 320 -18.93 -6.76 43.46
N VAL A 321 -18.18 -5.67 43.54
CA VAL A 321 -16.71 -5.68 43.57
C VAL A 321 -16.26 -5.02 44.86
N HIS A 322 -15.61 -5.77 45.73
CA HIS A 322 -15.00 -5.25 46.95
C HIS A 322 -13.58 -4.74 46.69
N GLY A 323 -12.88 -5.33 45.70
CA GLY A 323 -11.56 -4.87 45.25
C GLY A 323 -10.39 -5.57 45.94
N ASN A 324 -10.55 -6.81 46.39
CA ASN A 324 -9.42 -7.63 46.83
C ASN A 324 -8.70 -8.21 45.61
N ILE A 325 -7.39 -8.01 45.49
CA ILE A 325 -6.58 -8.55 44.39
C ILE A 325 -5.55 -9.51 44.97
N GLU A 326 -5.43 -10.71 44.40
CA GLU A 326 -4.52 -11.74 44.87
C GLU A 326 -3.74 -12.36 43.71
N PHE A 327 -2.41 -12.40 43.84
CA PHE A 327 -1.52 -13.18 43.00
C PHE A 327 -1.22 -14.49 43.73
N LYS A 328 -1.47 -15.63 43.07
CA LYS A 328 -1.18 -16.98 43.59
C LYS A 328 -0.18 -17.68 42.71
N ASP A 329 1.03 -17.86 43.24
CA ASP A 329 2.13 -18.63 42.67
C ASP A 329 2.38 -18.29 41.20
N VAL A 330 2.41 -16.99 40.91
CA VAL A 330 2.49 -16.48 39.54
C VAL A 330 3.91 -16.60 39.00
N THR A 331 4.03 -17.29 37.87
CA THR A 331 5.26 -17.34 37.06
C THR A 331 4.99 -16.64 35.73
N PHE A 332 5.84 -15.68 35.36
CA PHE A 332 5.63 -14.84 34.18
C PHE A 332 6.92 -14.42 33.47
N SER A 333 6.91 -14.49 32.14
CA SER A 333 7.84 -13.82 31.23
C SER A 333 7.09 -13.11 30.10
N TYR A 334 7.65 -11.99 29.61
CA TYR A 334 7.05 -11.28 28.47
C TYR A 334 7.21 -12.09 27.17
N PRO A 335 6.20 -12.10 26.27
CA PRO A 335 6.28 -12.82 25.00
C PRO A 335 7.48 -12.43 24.12
N SER A 336 7.90 -11.16 24.18
CA SER A 336 9.07 -10.65 23.45
C SER A 336 10.41 -11.16 23.98
N ARG A 337 10.46 -11.70 25.21
CA ARG A 337 11.65 -12.24 25.87
C ARG A 337 11.28 -13.45 26.74
N PRO A 338 10.89 -14.59 26.15
CA PRO A 338 10.36 -15.74 26.89
C PRO A 338 11.40 -16.34 27.85
N ASP A 339 12.69 -16.25 27.52
CA ASP A 339 13.80 -16.76 28.34
C ASP A 339 14.08 -15.89 29.58
N ALA A 340 13.58 -14.65 29.62
CA ALA A 340 13.80 -13.70 30.71
C ALA A 340 12.61 -13.71 31.68
N MET A 341 12.66 -14.62 32.65
CA MET A 341 11.64 -14.76 33.67
C MET A 341 11.61 -13.57 34.63
N ILE A 342 10.45 -12.93 34.77
CA ILE A 342 10.23 -11.77 35.64
C ILE A 342 9.76 -12.20 37.03
N PHE A 343 8.78 -13.11 37.07
CA PHE A 343 8.24 -13.67 38.31
C PHE A 343 8.44 -15.18 38.36
N ARG A 344 8.74 -15.69 39.55
CA ARG A 344 8.86 -17.11 39.91
C ARG A 344 8.08 -17.33 41.19
N ASP A 345 7.02 -18.12 41.13
CA ASP A 345 6.16 -18.45 42.28
C ASP A 345 5.75 -17.21 43.09
N PHE A 346 5.38 -16.12 42.39
CA PHE A 346 5.09 -14.84 43.01
C PHE A 346 3.69 -14.80 43.61
N SER A 347 3.62 -14.58 44.92
CA SER A 347 2.36 -14.49 45.68
C SER A 347 2.27 -13.17 46.43
N LEU A 348 1.17 -12.43 46.25
CA LEU A 348 0.94 -11.11 46.84
C LEU A 348 -0.56 -10.84 46.98
N PHE A 349 -0.95 -10.24 48.11
CA PHE A 349 -2.35 -9.89 48.39
C PHE A 349 -2.53 -8.39 48.63
N PHE A 350 -3.52 -7.81 47.94
CA PHE A 350 -3.93 -6.42 48.05
C PHE A 350 -5.33 -6.35 48.68
N PRO A 351 -5.46 -5.90 49.93
CA PRO A 351 -6.75 -5.82 50.61
C PRO A 351 -7.61 -4.67 50.09
N ALA A 352 -8.91 -4.91 49.97
CA ALA A 352 -9.91 -3.92 49.60
C ALA A 352 -9.85 -2.64 50.47
N GLY A 353 -10.03 -1.48 49.83
CA GLY A 353 -10.11 -0.18 50.51
C GLY A 353 -8.79 0.34 51.10
N LYS A 354 -7.65 -0.28 50.78
CA LYS A 354 -6.32 0.16 51.24
C LYS A 354 -5.49 0.68 50.07
N THR A 355 -4.69 1.71 50.33
CA THR A 355 -3.63 2.14 49.42
C THR A 355 -2.38 1.31 49.69
N VAL A 356 -1.93 0.57 48.68
CA VAL A 356 -0.71 -0.26 48.77
C VAL A 356 0.35 0.31 47.83
N ALA A 357 1.60 0.31 48.27
CA ALA A 357 2.75 0.73 47.47
C ALA A 357 3.68 -0.46 47.22
N VAL A 358 4.00 -0.73 45.96
CA VAL A 358 4.98 -1.74 45.55
C VAL A 358 6.31 -1.06 45.28
N VAL A 359 7.32 -1.36 46.10
CA VAL A 359 8.66 -0.78 46.01
C VAL A 359 9.70 -1.82 45.64
N GLY A 360 10.72 -1.44 44.88
CA GLY A 360 11.79 -2.34 44.45
C GLY A 360 12.70 -1.73 43.41
N GLY A 361 13.89 -2.33 43.20
CA GLY A 361 14.87 -1.87 42.22
C GLY A 361 14.34 -1.84 40.78
N SER A 362 15.06 -1.17 39.86
CA SER A 362 14.69 -1.21 38.45
C SER A 362 14.67 -2.65 37.92
N GLY A 363 13.68 -2.99 37.09
CA GLY A 363 13.52 -4.35 36.55
C GLY A 363 12.90 -5.39 37.50
N SER A 364 12.55 -5.03 38.74
CA SER A 364 11.91 -5.96 39.70
C SER A 364 10.46 -6.38 39.38
N GLY A 365 9.92 -6.00 38.21
CA GLY A 365 8.57 -6.38 37.79
C GLY A 365 7.43 -5.50 38.33
N LYS A 366 7.71 -4.34 38.93
CA LYS A 366 6.68 -3.41 39.47
C LYS A 366 5.56 -3.09 38.46
N SER A 367 5.94 -2.65 37.25
CA SER A 367 4.97 -2.35 36.18
C SER A 367 4.29 -3.62 35.64
N THR A 368 4.95 -4.77 35.74
CA THR A 368 4.39 -6.07 35.36
C THR A 368 3.23 -6.47 36.26
N VAL A 369 3.26 -6.13 37.56
CA VAL A 369 2.11 -6.35 38.46
C VAL A 369 0.87 -5.64 37.90
N VAL A 370 1.00 -4.37 37.51
CA VAL A 370 -0.10 -3.59 36.93
C VAL A 370 -0.56 -4.20 35.60
N ALA A 371 0.38 -4.59 34.74
CA ALA A 371 0.05 -5.19 33.44
C ALA A 371 -0.71 -6.52 33.56
N LEU A 372 -0.45 -7.31 34.59
CA LEU A 372 -1.18 -8.56 34.87
C LEU A 372 -2.56 -8.30 35.49
N ILE A 373 -2.73 -7.26 36.34
CA ILE A 373 -4.04 -6.87 36.89
C ILE A 373 -4.97 -6.38 35.77
N GLU A 374 -4.46 -5.54 34.86
CA GLU A 374 -5.17 -5.06 33.65
C GLU A 374 -5.37 -6.14 32.58
N ARG A 375 -4.80 -7.33 32.83
CA ARG A 375 -4.79 -8.48 31.94
C ARG A 375 -4.34 -8.09 30.52
N PHE A 376 -3.27 -7.30 30.43
CA PHE A 376 -2.54 -7.11 29.17
C PHE A 376 -1.80 -8.37 28.76
N TYR A 377 -1.43 -9.18 29.75
CA TYR A 377 -0.85 -10.51 29.57
C TYR A 377 -1.51 -11.49 30.55
N ASP A 378 -1.56 -12.76 30.15
CA ASP A 378 -1.91 -13.85 31.05
C ASP A 378 -0.62 -14.44 31.66
N PRO A 379 -0.59 -14.81 32.95
CA PRO A 379 0.56 -15.47 33.54
C PRO A 379 0.80 -16.86 32.91
N ASN A 380 2.06 -17.27 32.82
CA ASN A 380 2.44 -18.59 32.30
C ASN A 380 1.95 -19.71 33.22
N GLU A 381 2.12 -19.54 34.53
CA GLU A 381 1.61 -20.40 35.59
C GLU A 381 1.08 -19.56 36.76
N GLY A 382 0.23 -20.15 37.60
CA GLY A 382 -0.45 -19.45 38.67
C GLY A 382 -1.69 -18.67 38.23
N GLN A 383 -2.24 -17.87 39.13
CA GLN A 383 -3.51 -17.15 38.92
C GLN A 383 -3.47 -15.74 39.51
N VAL A 384 -4.21 -14.83 38.87
CA VAL A 384 -4.51 -13.50 39.41
C VAL A 384 -6.01 -13.45 39.65
N LEU A 385 -6.40 -13.12 40.88
CA LEU A 385 -7.78 -13.17 41.36
C LEU A 385 -8.26 -11.76 41.71
N LEU A 386 -9.49 -11.45 41.32
CA LEU A 386 -10.27 -10.32 41.83
C LEU A 386 -11.42 -10.88 42.67
N ASP A 387 -11.46 -10.55 43.96
CA ASP A 387 -12.45 -11.03 44.93
C ASP A 387 -12.63 -12.57 44.91
N ASN A 388 -11.51 -13.29 44.88
CA ASN A 388 -11.41 -14.76 44.78
C ASN A 388 -11.86 -15.38 43.43
N VAL A 389 -12.10 -14.56 42.41
CA VAL A 389 -12.44 -15.02 41.06
C VAL A 389 -11.28 -14.75 40.10
N ASP A 390 -10.87 -15.76 39.36
CA ASP A 390 -9.78 -15.64 38.38
C ASP A 390 -10.17 -14.65 37.27
N ILE A 391 -9.33 -13.63 37.07
CA ILE A 391 -9.53 -12.59 36.05
C ILE A 391 -9.60 -13.16 34.64
N LYS A 392 -9.05 -14.37 34.41
CA LYS A 392 -9.18 -15.10 33.14
C LYS A 392 -10.62 -15.44 32.79
N THR A 393 -11.47 -15.64 33.81
CA THR A 393 -12.88 -16.04 33.65
C THR A 393 -13.85 -14.87 33.54
N LEU A 394 -13.37 -13.64 33.77
CA LEU A 394 -14.17 -12.43 33.70
C LEU A 394 -14.22 -11.87 32.26
N GLN A 395 -15.26 -11.09 31.95
CA GLN A 395 -15.27 -10.29 30.71
C GLN A 395 -14.22 -9.18 30.80
N LEU A 396 -13.34 -9.07 29.80
CA LEU A 396 -12.19 -8.16 29.87
C LEU A 396 -12.64 -6.70 29.83
N ARG A 397 -13.67 -6.39 29.04
CA ARG A 397 -14.22 -5.02 28.98
C ARG A 397 -14.74 -4.60 30.35
N TRP A 398 -15.57 -5.43 30.96
CA TRP A 398 -16.10 -5.17 32.30
C TRP A 398 -14.99 -5.05 33.35
N LEU A 399 -13.98 -5.94 33.31
CA LEU A 399 -12.84 -5.89 34.23
C LEU A 399 -12.12 -4.53 34.14
N ARG A 400 -11.82 -4.07 32.92
CA ARG A 400 -11.15 -2.78 32.70
C ARG A 400 -12.04 -1.58 33.04
N ASP A 401 -13.36 -1.69 32.87
CA ASP A 401 -14.30 -0.66 33.31
C ASP A 401 -14.31 -0.47 34.85
N GLN A 402 -13.85 -1.46 35.62
CA GLN A 402 -13.70 -1.35 37.09
C GLN A 402 -12.33 -0.78 37.52
N ILE A 403 -11.36 -0.64 36.62
CA ILE A 403 -9.99 -0.26 36.95
C ILE A 403 -9.63 1.09 36.33
N GLY A 404 -9.11 2.00 37.15
CA GLY A 404 -8.52 3.25 36.69
C GLY A 404 -7.00 3.13 36.61
N LEU A 405 -6.44 3.24 35.40
CA LEU A 405 -5.00 3.21 35.16
C LEU A 405 -4.45 4.61 34.86
N VAL A 406 -3.31 4.94 35.47
CA VAL A 406 -2.52 6.13 35.12
C VAL A 406 -1.09 5.69 34.80
N ASN A 407 -0.69 5.93 33.55
CA ASN A 407 0.61 5.51 33.04
C ASN A 407 1.75 6.43 33.45
N GLN A 408 2.98 5.92 33.40
CA GLN A 408 4.19 6.68 33.69
C GLN A 408 4.40 7.85 32.73
N GLU A 409 4.19 7.59 31.45
CA GLU A 409 4.14 8.60 30.40
C GLU A 409 2.68 8.73 29.96
N PRO A 410 2.00 9.84 30.31
CA PRO A 410 0.62 10.05 29.89
C PRO A 410 0.57 10.27 28.39
N ALA A 411 -0.23 9.46 27.69
CA ALA A 411 -0.50 9.62 26.28
C ALA A 411 -1.87 10.29 26.09
N LEU A 412 -1.91 11.35 25.30
CA LEU A 412 -3.14 12.06 24.93
C LEU A 412 -3.36 11.92 23.43
N PHE A 413 -4.61 11.75 23.01
CA PHE A 413 -4.97 11.76 21.60
C PHE A 413 -4.95 13.18 21.05
N ALA A 414 -4.61 13.32 19.77
CA ALA A 414 -4.57 14.60 19.06
C ALA A 414 -5.99 15.14 18.78
N THR A 415 -6.70 15.50 19.84
CA THR A 415 -8.10 15.94 19.90
C THR A 415 -8.22 17.02 20.98
N THR A 416 -9.43 17.52 21.25
CA THR A 416 -9.62 18.51 22.31
C THR A 416 -9.39 17.93 23.72
N ILE A 417 -9.16 18.80 24.71
CA ILE A 417 -9.04 18.38 26.12
C ILE A 417 -10.32 17.66 26.56
N ILE A 418 -11.50 18.19 26.22
CA ILE A 418 -12.77 17.54 26.55
C ILE A 418 -12.91 16.15 25.91
N GLU A 419 -12.54 15.99 24.64
CA GLU A 419 -12.59 14.68 23.96
C GLU A 419 -11.66 13.65 24.60
N ASN A 420 -10.48 14.06 25.07
CA ASN A 420 -9.59 13.19 25.85
C ASN A 420 -10.20 12.76 27.19
N VAL A 421 -10.89 13.66 27.90
CA VAL A 421 -11.58 13.31 29.16
C VAL A 421 -12.77 12.38 28.90
N LEU A 422 -13.56 12.67 27.86
CA LEU A 422 -14.69 11.85 27.46
C LEU A 422 -14.27 10.46 26.96
N TYR A 423 -13.01 10.27 26.58
CA TYR A 423 -12.48 8.94 26.26
C TYR A 423 -12.60 7.95 27.44
N GLY A 424 -12.51 8.44 28.68
CA GLY A 424 -12.68 7.61 29.88
C GLY A 424 -14.16 7.32 30.24
N LYS A 425 -15.07 8.24 29.92
CA LYS A 425 -16.53 8.06 30.09
C LYS A 425 -17.26 8.83 28.98
N PRO A 426 -17.62 8.16 27.86
CA PRO A 426 -18.18 8.82 26.68
C PRO A 426 -19.47 9.61 26.94
N ASP A 427 -20.29 9.14 27.88
CA ASP A 427 -21.59 9.74 28.21
C ASP A 427 -21.50 10.76 29.36
N ALA A 428 -20.30 11.22 29.73
CA ALA A 428 -20.13 12.16 30.84
C ALA A 428 -20.68 13.56 30.49
N THR A 429 -21.39 14.16 31.44
CA THR A 429 -21.86 15.55 31.32
C THR A 429 -20.73 16.54 31.55
N MET A 430 -20.87 17.77 31.05
CA MET A 430 -19.85 18.81 31.26
C MET A 430 -19.59 19.07 32.75
N ALA A 431 -20.60 18.98 33.60
CA ALA A 431 -20.45 19.11 35.05
C ALA A 431 -19.56 17.99 35.65
N GLU A 432 -19.70 16.75 35.16
CA GLU A 432 -18.84 15.64 35.57
C GLU A 432 -17.40 15.83 35.06
N VAL A 433 -17.23 16.35 33.84
CA VAL A 433 -15.92 16.70 33.27
C VAL A 433 -15.23 17.78 34.12
N GLU A 434 -15.94 18.85 34.49
CA GLU A 434 -15.40 19.90 35.35
C GLU A 434 -15.11 19.40 36.77
N ALA A 435 -15.98 18.55 37.33
CA ALA A 435 -15.76 17.95 38.64
C ALA A 435 -14.51 17.04 38.63
N ALA A 436 -14.34 16.21 37.60
CA ALA A 436 -13.15 15.38 37.43
C ALA A 436 -11.89 16.23 37.20
N ALA A 437 -11.99 17.31 36.43
CA ALA A 437 -10.91 18.27 36.21
C ALA A 437 -10.54 19.04 37.50
N THR A 438 -11.51 19.30 38.38
CA THR A 438 -11.28 19.99 39.66
C THR A 438 -10.70 19.04 40.70
N ALA A 439 -11.25 17.82 40.77
CA ALA A 439 -10.69 16.70 41.52
C ALA A 439 -9.34 16.24 40.96
N SER A 440 -8.89 16.82 39.83
CA SER A 440 -7.55 16.69 39.30
C SER A 440 -6.71 17.97 39.30
N ASN A 441 -7.24 19.05 39.85
CA ASN A 441 -6.62 20.38 39.81
C ASN A 441 -6.15 20.81 38.40
N ALA A 442 -6.72 20.20 37.37
CA ALA A 442 -6.51 20.55 35.98
C ALA A 442 -7.46 21.69 35.59
N HIS A 443 -8.62 21.82 36.25
CA HIS A 443 -9.63 22.84 35.94
C HIS A 443 -9.05 24.25 35.88
N SER A 444 -8.28 24.66 36.91
CA SER A 444 -7.70 26.01 36.98
C SER A 444 -6.76 26.31 35.81
N PHE A 445 -5.95 25.33 35.39
CA PHE A 445 -5.05 25.49 34.24
C PHE A 445 -5.82 25.49 32.92
N ILE A 446 -6.78 24.56 32.76
CA ILE A 446 -7.58 24.44 31.54
C ILE A 446 -8.37 25.73 31.30
N SER A 447 -8.97 26.30 32.34
CA SER A 447 -9.75 27.55 32.27
C SER A 447 -8.90 28.78 31.89
N LEU A 448 -7.57 28.72 32.03
CA LEU A 448 -6.65 29.79 31.60
C LEU A 448 -6.27 29.67 30.12
N LEU A 449 -6.53 28.53 29.47
CA LEU A 449 -6.25 28.36 28.05
C LEU A 449 -7.23 29.20 27.22
N PRO A 450 -6.81 29.77 26.07
CA PRO A 450 -7.65 30.62 25.23
C PRO A 450 -8.99 29.98 24.82
N ASN A 451 -8.99 28.67 24.62
CA ASN A 451 -10.17 27.89 24.22
C ASN A 451 -10.70 26.99 25.35
N GLY A 452 -10.19 27.12 26.58
CA GLY A 452 -10.60 26.30 27.70
C GLY A 452 -10.50 24.79 27.39
N TYR A 453 -11.58 24.07 27.67
CA TYR A 453 -11.74 22.64 27.39
C TYR A 453 -11.76 22.27 25.90
N ASN A 454 -12.01 23.23 25.00
CA ASN A 454 -11.99 23.00 23.54
C ASN A 454 -10.59 23.20 22.94
N THR A 455 -9.56 23.37 23.77
CA THR A 455 -8.18 23.48 23.28
C THR A 455 -7.75 22.16 22.65
N MET A 456 -7.25 22.21 21.42
CA MET A 456 -6.76 21.04 20.68
C MET A 456 -5.35 20.68 21.13
N LEU A 457 -5.13 19.40 21.37
CA LEU A 457 -3.83 18.81 21.70
C LEU A 457 -3.25 18.12 20.45
N GLY A 458 -1.92 18.08 20.29
CA GLY A 458 -1.26 17.26 19.27
C GLY A 458 -0.91 17.92 17.92
N SER A 459 -1.18 19.21 17.69
CA SER A 459 -0.39 19.97 16.70
C SER A 459 1.02 20.16 17.26
N GLU A 460 2.07 20.24 16.42
CA GLU A 460 3.50 20.24 16.81
C GLU A 460 3.91 21.25 17.91
N GLU A 461 3.01 22.17 18.30
CA GLU A 461 3.17 23.13 19.39
C GLU A 461 2.84 22.58 20.80
N PHE A 462 2.22 21.40 20.93
CA PHE A 462 1.80 20.84 22.24
C PHE A 462 2.40 19.45 22.54
N SER A 463 3.59 19.14 22.03
CA SER A 463 4.33 17.92 22.42
C SER A 463 4.90 17.96 23.85
N TYR A 464 4.77 19.08 24.56
CA TYR A 464 5.14 19.21 25.98
C TYR A 464 4.04 19.87 26.79
N LEU A 465 2.92 19.18 26.99
CA LEU A 465 2.02 19.52 28.10
C LEU A 465 2.51 18.80 29.36
N VAL A 466 3.53 19.37 30.02
CA VAL A 466 3.86 19.02 31.40
C VAL A 466 2.75 19.59 32.28
N VAL A 467 1.79 18.76 32.66
CA VAL A 467 0.82 19.12 33.70
C VAL A 467 1.56 19.09 35.05
N ARG A 468 2.13 20.24 35.42
CA ARG A 468 2.74 20.46 36.72
C ARG A 468 1.65 20.92 37.69
N ASN A 469 1.13 19.95 38.47
CA ASN A 469 0.50 20.09 39.81
C ASN A 469 -0.92 20.75 39.88
N SER A 470 -1.91 20.26 40.64
CA SER A 470 -1.94 19.26 41.72
C SER A 470 -3.33 18.65 42.03
N VAL A 471 -3.93 17.71 41.30
CA VAL A 471 -4.75 16.56 41.79
C VAL A 471 -4.80 15.58 40.56
N LEU A 472 -5.37 14.37 40.58
CA LEU A 472 -4.99 13.27 39.66
C LEU A 472 -3.48 13.01 39.67
N ARG A 473 -2.98 12.75 40.88
CA ARG A 473 -1.83 11.87 41.06
C ARG A 473 -2.33 10.46 41.37
N LEU A 474 -1.88 9.51 40.57
CA LEU A 474 -1.13 8.32 40.99
C LEU A 474 -0.36 7.85 39.75
N LEU A 475 0.87 7.32 39.73
CA LEU A 475 2.03 7.40 40.61
C LEU A 475 3.18 6.78 39.79
N VAL A 476 4.27 7.52 39.55
CA VAL A 476 5.58 6.95 39.22
C VAL A 476 6.48 7.36 40.36
N LEU A 477 6.84 6.39 41.19
CA LEU A 477 7.98 6.48 42.09
C LEU A 477 8.72 5.15 42.01
N CYS A 478 9.70 5.10 41.12
CA CYS A 478 11.11 4.88 41.42
C CYS A 478 11.94 5.23 40.19
#